data_AF-A0A348DMZ3-F1
#
_entry.id   AF-A0A348DMZ3-F1
#
_cell.length_a   1.000
_cell.length_b   1.000
_cell.length_c   1.000
_cell.angle_alpha   90.00
_cell.angle_beta   90.00
_cell.angle_gamma   90.00
#
_symmetry.space_group_name_H-M   'P 1'
#
loop_
_entity.id
_entity.type
_entity.pdbx_description
1 polymer ?
#
loop_
_entity_poly.entity_id
_entity_poly.type
_entity_poly.pdbx_seq_one_letter_code
_entity_poly.pdbx_strand_id
1 'polypeptide(L)' 'MSTHANSARDAFNRIGLLIKATPIGRMLDMSDIMRMLYSTIDVVVHMEKRKIKEIYFDPEYKMQCVNGSL' A
#
# COMPACT_ATOMS: atom_id res chain seq x y z
N MET A 1 -6.39 -5.19 9.22
CA MET A 1 -6.77 -3.78 8.97
C MET A 1 -7.64 -3.75 7.72
N SER A 2 -8.62 -2.85 7.62
CA SER A 2 -9.40 -2.61 6.40
C SER A 2 -9.43 -1.11 6.07
N THR A 3 -9.56 -0.77 4.80
CA THR A 3 -9.71 0.61 4.32
C THR A 3 -10.67 0.66 3.15
N HIS A 4 -11.34 1.79 2.96
CA HIS A 4 -12.14 2.04 1.77
C HIS A 4 -11.23 2.37 0.60
N ALA A 5 -11.28 1.53 -0.44
CA ALA A 5 -10.54 1.71 -1.69
C ALA A 5 -11.33 1.12 -2.86
N ASN A 6 -11.08 1.64 -4.06
CA ASN A 6 -11.77 1.23 -5.29
C ASN A 6 -11.09 0.04 -6.00
N SER A 7 -9.87 -0.31 -5.58
CA SER A 7 -9.09 -1.46 -6.06
C SER A 7 -8.08 -1.87 -4.99
N ALA A 8 -7.43 -3.02 -5.17
CA ALA A 8 -6.37 -3.46 -4.26
C ALA A 8 -5.16 -2.51 -4.30
N ARG A 9 -4.82 -1.99 -5.49
CA ARG A 9 -3.73 -1.02 -5.65
C ARG A 9 -4.06 0.36 -5.06
N ASP A 10 -5.31 0.82 -5.16
CA ASP A 10 -5.73 2.10 -4.56
C ASP A 10 -5.66 2.09 -3.03
N ALA A 11 -5.71 0.92 -2.39
CA ALA A 11 -5.56 0.80 -0.95
C ALA A 11 -4.21 1.36 -0.46
N PHE A 12 -3.12 1.10 -1.20
CA PHE A 12 -1.80 1.65 -0.88
C PHE A 12 -1.81 3.18 -0.93
N ASN A 13 -2.36 3.76 -1.99
CA ASN A 13 -2.49 5.22 -2.13
C ASN A 13 -3.31 5.81 -0.99
N ARG A 14 -4.43 5.18 -0.61
CA ARG A 14 -5.28 5.64 0.47
C ARG A 14 -4.56 5.62 1.81
N ILE A 15 -3.85 4.54 2.11
CA ILE A 15 -3.05 4.42 3.33
C ILE A 15 -1.91 5.45 3.34
N GLY A 16 -1.22 5.62 2.20
CA GLY A 16 -0.14 6.60 2.08
C GLY A 16 -0.61 8.03 2.34
N LEU A 17 -1.79 8.41 1.83
CA LEU A 17 -2.41 9.71 2.11
C LEU A 17 -2.77 9.89 3.60
N LEU A 18 -3.28 8.83 4.24
CA LEU A 18 -3.57 8.86 5.68
C LEU A 18 -2.28 9.03 6.51
N ILE A 19 -1.20 8.36 6.14
CA ILE A 19 0.12 8.53 6.77
C ILE A 19 0.61 9.96 6.55
N LYS A 20 0.57 10.47 5.31
CA LYS A 20 1.01 11.81 4.94
C LYS A 20 0.24 12.91 5.68
N ALA A 21 -0.98 12.66 6.13
CA ALA A 21 -1.77 13.61 6.94
C ALA A 21 -1.27 13.75 8.39
N THR A 22 -0.53 12.77 8.92
CA THR A 22 0.03 12.82 10.28
C THR A 22 1.16 13.88 10.39
N PRO A 23 1.46 14.40 11.59
CA PRO A 23 2.56 15.37 11.77
C PRO A 23 3.91 14.83 11.28
N ILE A 24 4.23 13.58 11.61
CA ILE A 24 5.47 12.91 11.19
C ILE A 24 5.43 12.62 9.69
N GLY A 25 4.33 12.06 9.20
CA GLY A 25 4.21 11.68 7.79
C GLY A 25 4.27 12.86 6.83
N ARG A 26 3.86 14.07 7.24
CA ARG A 26 4.02 15.29 6.42
C ARG A 26 5.48 15.56 6.04
N MET A 27 6.44 15.16 6.88
CA MET A 27 7.87 15.35 6.64
C MET A 27 8.50 14.31 5.70
N LEU A 28 7.82 13.17 5.47
CA LEU A 28 8.34 12.09 4.62
C LEU A 28 7.90 12.28 3.16
N ASP A 29 8.77 11.97 2.21
CA ASP A 29 8.38 11.96 0.80
C ASP A 29 7.36 10.85 0.52
N MET A 30 6.43 11.12 -0.41
CA MET A 30 5.39 10.16 -0.73
C MET A 30 5.98 8.86 -1.30
N SER A 31 7.09 8.94 -2.04
CA SER A 31 7.84 7.79 -2.53
C SER A 31 8.36 6.90 -1.40
N ASP A 32 8.89 7.48 -0.32
CA ASP A 32 9.37 6.74 0.84
C ASP A 32 8.24 6.05 1.59
N ILE A 33 7.11 6.75 1.77
CA ILE A 33 5.90 6.17 2.36
C ILE A 33 5.44 4.97 1.52
N MET A 34 5.34 5.13 0.20
CA MET A 34 4.90 4.05 -0.68
C MET A 34 5.88 2.88 -0.69
N ARG A 35 7.19 3.12 -0.73
CA ARG A 35 8.22 2.07 -0.62
C ARG A 35 8.06 1.29 0.67
N MET A 36 7.80 1.96 1.80
CA MET A 36 7.55 1.31 3.08
C MET A 36 6.26 0.50 3.08
N LEU A 37 5.19 0.98 2.43
CA LEU A 37 3.94 0.24 2.33
C LEU A 37 4.10 -1.03 1.49
N TYR A 38 4.77 -0.96 0.35
CA TYR A 38 5.02 -2.12 -0.51
C TYR A 38 6.01 -3.12 0.09
N SER A 39 6.96 -2.67 0.91
CA SER A 39 7.88 -3.57 1.62
C SER A 39 7.25 -4.28 2.82
N THR A 40 6.14 -3.76 3.36
CA THR A 40 5.50 -4.27 4.59
C THR A 40 4.21 -5.04 4.35
N ILE A 41 3.40 -4.64 3.38
CA ILE A 41 2.10 -5.27 3.09
C ILE A 41 2.30 -6.38 2.07
N ASP A 42 2.13 -7.63 2.51
CA ASP A 42 2.24 -8.80 1.64
C ASP A 42 1.08 -8.96 0.66
N VAL A 43 -0.15 -8.87 1.16
CA VAL A 43 -1.35 -9.18 0.38
C VAL A 43 -2.43 -8.13 0.64
N VAL A 44 -3.08 -7.66 -0.42
CA VAL A 44 -4.30 -6.84 -0.34
C VAL A 44 -5.43 -7.55 -1.07
N VAL A 45 -6.55 -7.73 -0.38
CA VAL A 45 -7.77 -8.32 -0.95
C VAL A 45 -8.80 -7.21 -1.10
N HIS A 46 -9.18 -6.89 -2.33
CA HIS A 46 -10.29 -5.99 -2.60
C HIS A 46 -11.58 -6.79 -2.79
N MET A 47 -12.59 -6.40 -2.01
CA MET A 47 -13.90 -7.04 -1.99
C MET A 47 -14.98 -6.06 -2.40
N GLU A 48 -15.92 -6.53 -3.21
CA GLU A 48 -17.15 -5.82 -3.51
C GLU A 48 -18.32 -6.65 -2.97
N LYS A 49 -19.12 -6.04 -2.08
CA LYS A 49 -20.19 -6.71 -1.32
C LYS A 49 -19.64 -7.92 -0.52
N ARG A 50 -19.88 -9.14 -1.02
CA ARG A 50 -19.44 -10.40 -0.41
C ARG A 50 -18.55 -11.23 -1.34
N LYS A 51 -18.01 -10.62 -2.39
CA LYS A 51 -17.17 -11.30 -3.39
C LYS A 51 -15.80 -10.64 -3.45
N ILE A 52 -14.77 -11.46 -3.54
CA ILE A 52 -13.42 -11.01 -3.85
C ILE A 52 -13.39 -10.62 -5.33
N LYS A 53 -12.91 -9.41 -5.62
CA LYS A 53 -12.80 -8.88 -6.99
C LYS A 53 -11.36 -8.86 -7.47
N GLU A 54 -10.43 -8.60 -6.56
CA GLU A 54 -9.00 -8.50 -6.87
C GLU A 54 -8.19 -8.92 -5.64
N ILE A 55 -7.07 -9.58 -5.91
CA ILE A 55 -6.04 -9.87 -4.92
C ILE A 55 -4.75 -9.31 -5.49
N TYR A 56 -4.13 -8.37 -4.77
CA TYR A 56 -2.78 -7.91 -5.05
C TYR A 56 -1.81 -8.71 -4.20
N PHE A 57 -0.88 -9.38 -4.86
CA PHE A 57 0.25 -10.10 -4.27
C PHE A 57 1.42 -10.04 -5.26
N ASP A 58 2.49 -9.35 -4.89
CA ASP A 58 3.68 -9.18 -5.74
C ASP A 58 4.96 -9.33 -4.89
N PRO A 59 5.43 -10.57 -4.69
CA PRO A 59 6.59 -10.82 -3.84
C PRO A 59 7.90 -10.31 -4.46
N GLU A 60 8.02 -10.25 -5.78
CA GLU A 60 9.21 -9.74 -6.46
C GLU A 60 9.34 -8.23 -6.25
N TYR A 61 8.24 -7.49 -6.44
CA TYR A 61 8.21 -6.05 -6.19
C TYR A 61 8.46 -5.73 -4.72
N LYS A 62 7.88 -6.53 -3.79
CA LYS A 62 8.18 -6.41 -2.36
C LYS A 62 9.68 -6.53 -2.09
N MET A 63 10.35 -7.54 -2.66
CA MET A 63 11.80 -7.73 -2.50
C MET A 63 12.61 -6.58 -3.08
N GLN A 64 12.21 -6.01 -4.22
CA GLN A 64 12.85 -4.82 -4.80
C GLN A 64 12.73 -3.62 -3.86
N CYS A 65 11.56 -3.40 -3.25
CA CYS A 65 11.33 -2.33 -2.27
C CYS A 65 12.15 -2.51 -0.99
N VAL A 66 12.33 -3.76 -0.52
CA VAL A 66 13.15 -4.08 0.67
C VAL A 66 14.64 -3.86 0.39
N ASN A 67 15.12 -4.28 -0.77
CA ASN A 67 16.53 -4.18 -1.14
C ASN A 67 16.95 -2.78 -1.63
N GLY A 68 15.99 -1.85 -1.73
CA GLY A 68 16.25 -0.47 -2.17
C GLY A 68 16.67 -0.34 -3.64
N SER A 69 16.31 -1.32 -4.48
CA SER A 69 16.78 -1.45 -5.87
C SER A 69 15.77 -0.89 -6.90
N LEU A 70 15.16 0.26 -6.62
CA LEU A 70 14.27 0.98 -7.54
C LEU A 70 15.03 2.05 -8.33
#